data_AF-A0A7U4P257-F1
#
_entry.id   AF-A0A7U4P257-F1
#
_cell.length_a   1.000
_cell.length_b   1.000
_cell.length_c   1.000
_cell.angle_alpha   90.00
_cell.angle_beta   90.00
_cell.angle_gamma   90.00
#
_symmetry.space_group_name_H-M   'P 1'
#
loop_
_entity.id
_entity.type
_entity.pdbx_description
1 polymer ?
#
loop_
_entity_poly.entity_id
_entity_poly.type
_entity_poly.pdbx_seq_one_letter_code
_entity_poly.pdbx_strand_id
1 'polypeptide(L)'
;MKLRLTVAMLAALVLCYVAAGVPSIGLLLKPSVIGEGLALKPITYHWANRLDRAIPEAELLASRFYVLVLAAISLAASGLVFRGARTGKSFAFVLGWSVALLVILLYAQTQAFYTVG
;
A
#
# COMPACT_ATOMS: atom_id res chain seq x y z
N MET A 1 14.01 19.88 11.61
CA MET A 1 13.85 18.62 10.83
C MET A 1 12.47 18.01 10.93
N LYS A 2 11.85 17.90 12.13
CA LYS A 2 10.52 17.28 12.30
C LYS A 2 9.43 17.89 11.40
N LEU A 3 9.31 19.22 11.34
CA LEU A 3 8.30 19.89 10.50
C LEU A 3 8.42 19.54 9.01
N ARG A 4 9.64 19.53 8.45
CA ARG A 4 9.87 19.18 7.03
C ARG A 4 9.47 17.74 6.73
N LEU A 5 9.74 16.82 7.66
CA LEU A 5 9.32 15.42 7.52
C LEU A 5 7.79 15.29 7.58
N THR A 6 7.14 15.97 8.53
CA THR A 6 5.68 15.98 8.65
C THR A 6 5.02 16.55 7.39
N VAL A 7 5.54 17.65 6.85
CA VAL A 7 5.04 18.25 5.61
C VAL A 7 5.22 17.30 4.42
N ALA A 8 6.39 16.67 4.28
CA ALA A 8 6.63 15.69 3.21
C ALA A 8 5.69 14.48 3.32
N MET A 9 5.47 13.96 4.53
CA MET A 9 4.55 12.86 4.78
C MET A 9 3.10 13.25 4.43
N LEU A 10 2.66 14.43 4.85
CA LEU A 10 1.31 14.92 4.56
C LEU A 10 1.12 15.16 3.05
N ALA A 11 2.12 15.72 2.38
CA ALA A 11 2.11 15.88 0.92
C ALA A 11 2.03 14.54 0.20
N ALA A 12 2.77 13.52 0.65
CA ALA A 12 2.69 12.17 0.10
C ALA A 12 1.30 11.54 0.31
N LEU A 13 0.70 11.71 1.48
CA LEU A 13 -0.66 11.24 1.76
C LEU A 13 -1.70 11.92 0.88
N VAL A 14 -1.61 13.24 0.72
CA VAL A 14 -2.49 14.01 -0.18
C VAL A 14 -2.31 13.55 -1.63
N LEU A 15 -1.06 13.33 -2.07
CA LEU A 15 -0.78 12.83 -3.42
C LEU A 15 -1.41 11.44 -3.63
N CYS A 16 -1.26 10.52 -2.67
CA CYS A 16 -1.88 9.20 -2.73
C CYS A 16 -3.42 9.30 -2.76
N TYR A 17 -3.99 10.21 -1.97
CA TYR A 17 -5.44 10.44 -1.92
C TYR A 17 -5.99 10.96 -3.25
N VAL A 18 -5.32 11.94 -3.84
CA VAL A 18 -5.69 12.50 -5.15
C VAL A 18 -5.50 11.46 -6.26
N ALA A 19 -4.37 10.75 -6.27
CA ALA A 19 -4.09 9.70 -7.26
C ALA A 19 -5.03 8.49 -7.16
N ALA A 20 -5.61 8.24 -5.98
CA ALA A 20 -6.67 7.26 -5.78
C ALA A 20 -8.06 7.73 -6.26
N GLY A 21 -8.18 8.95 -6.81
CA GLY A 21 -9.43 9.49 -7.33
C GLY A 21 -10.30 10.21 -6.30
N VAL A 22 -9.70 10.70 -5.20
CA VAL A 22 -10.41 11.44 -4.14
C VAL A 22 -11.60 10.64 -3.56
N PRO A 23 -11.38 9.38 -3.12
CA PRO A 23 -12.45 8.57 -2.54
C PRO A 23 -13.01 9.25 -1.28
N SER A 24 -14.27 9.03 -0.95
CA SER A 24 -14.81 9.59 0.30
C SER A 24 -14.08 9.00 1.51
N ILE A 25 -13.85 9.82 2.54
CA ILE A 25 -13.10 9.37 3.74
C ILE A 25 -13.80 8.19 4.41
N GLY A 26 -15.13 8.19 4.45
CA GLY A 26 -15.91 7.07 4.98
C GLY A 26 -15.72 5.76 4.20
N LEU A 27 -15.43 5.84 2.90
CA LEU A 27 -15.13 4.67 2.07
C LEU A 27 -13.75 4.11 2.38
N LEU A 28 -12.74 4.97 2.58
CA LEU A 28 -11.40 4.53 2.99
C LEU A 28 -11.43 3.76 4.31
N LEU A 29 -12.25 4.20 5.26
CA LEU A 29 -12.35 3.54 6.56
C LEU A 29 -13.11 2.21 6.55
N LYS A 30 -13.68 1.79 5.40
CA LYS A 30 -14.34 0.48 5.31
C LYS A 30 -13.33 -0.65 5.44
N PRO A 31 -13.59 -1.67 6.28
CA PRO A 31 -12.72 -2.84 6.39
C PRO A 31 -12.50 -3.57 5.06
N SER A 32 -13.51 -3.62 4.18
CA SER A 32 -13.38 -4.21 2.85
C SER A 32 -12.32 -3.47 2.02
N VAL A 33 -12.36 -2.14 1.96
CA VAL A 33 -11.42 -1.31 1.19
C VAL A 33 -9.99 -1.46 1.71
N ILE A 34 -9.81 -1.52 3.03
CA ILE A 34 -8.50 -1.78 3.65
C ILE A 34 -8.01 -3.20 3.27
N GLY A 35 -8.90 -4.19 3.37
CA GLY A 35 -8.63 -5.58 3.00
C GLY A 35 -8.21 -5.74 1.54
N GLU A 36 -8.96 -5.15 0.60
CA GLU A 36 -8.62 -5.15 -0.84
C GLU A 36 -7.27 -4.47 -1.11
N GLY A 37 -6.95 -3.42 -0.36
CA GLY A 37 -5.66 -2.73 -0.42
C GLY A 37 -4.50 -3.61 0.04
N LEU A 38 -4.68 -4.34 1.16
CA LEU A 38 -3.68 -5.29 1.67
C LEU A 38 -3.57 -6.54 0.79
N ALA A 39 -4.65 -6.97 0.15
CA ALA A 39 -4.65 -8.05 -0.83
C ALA A 39 -4.06 -7.62 -2.19
N LEU A 40 -3.65 -6.34 -2.32
CA LEU A 40 -3.09 -5.74 -3.54
C LEU A 40 -4.02 -5.86 -4.76
N LYS A 41 -5.32 -5.97 -4.52
CA LYS A 41 -6.33 -6.21 -5.55
C LYS A 41 -6.37 -5.14 -6.63
N PRO A 42 -6.09 -3.85 -6.36
CA PRO A 42 -5.99 -2.86 -7.43
C PRO A 42 -4.95 -3.16 -8.52
N ILE A 43 -3.93 -3.98 -8.22
CA ILE A 43 -2.89 -4.37 -9.17
C ILE A 43 -2.93 -5.88 -9.51
N THR A 44 -3.64 -6.69 -8.74
CA THR A 44 -3.80 -8.14 -8.96
C THR A 44 -5.20 -8.56 -9.41
N TYR A 45 -6.13 -7.61 -9.59
CA TYR A 45 -7.49 -7.86 -10.02
C TYR A 45 -7.51 -8.71 -11.29
N HIS A 46 -8.31 -9.78 -11.29
CA HIS A 46 -8.49 -10.61 -12.47
C HIS A 46 -9.98 -10.85 -12.75
N TRP A 47 -10.45 -10.48 -13.95
CA TRP A 47 -11.87 -10.58 -14.29
C TRP A 47 -12.42 -12.02 -14.22
N ALA A 48 -11.58 -13.03 -14.52
CA ALA A 48 -11.95 -14.44 -14.45
C ALA A 48 -12.17 -14.93 -13.00
N ASN A 49 -11.62 -14.23 -12.00
CA ASN A 49 -11.80 -14.56 -10.60
C ASN A 49 -13.21 -14.16 -10.15
N ARG A 50 -13.98 -15.12 -9.63
CA ARG A 50 -15.34 -14.85 -9.13
C ARG A 50 -15.32 -13.90 -7.94
N LEU A 51 -14.33 -14.02 -7.06
CA LEU A 51 -14.20 -13.17 -5.88
C LEU A 51 -13.92 -11.72 -6.26
N ASP A 52 -13.05 -11.50 -7.25
CA ASP A 52 -12.72 -10.14 -7.71
C ASP A 52 -13.91 -9.45 -8.35
N ARG A 53 -14.73 -10.18 -9.11
CA ARG A 53 -15.97 -9.64 -9.70
C ARG A 53 -17.02 -9.25 -8.68
N ALA A 54 -16.95 -9.78 -7.46
CA ALA A 54 -17.87 -9.40 -6.39
C ALA A 54 -17.46 -8.09 -5.70
N ILE A 55 -16.24 -7.60 -5.92
CA ILE A 55 -15.75 -6.35 -5.33
C ILE A 55 -16.45 -5.17 -6.00
N PRO A 56 -17.11 -4.27 -5.22
CA PRO A 56 -17.67 -3.05 -5.78
C PRO A 56 -16.56 -2.18 -6.41
N GLU A 57 -16.80 -1.68 -7.62
CA GLU A 57 -15.81 -0.89 -8.36
C GLU A 57 -15.30 0.32 -7.55
N ALA A 58 -16.20 1.01 -6.85
CA ALA A 58 -15.82 2.13 -5.97
C ALA A 58 -14.87 1.71 -4.83
N GLU A 59 -15.03 0.51 -4.28
CA GLU A 59 -14.18 -0.02 -3.21
C GLU A 59 -12.81 -0.46 -3.76
N LEU A 60 -12.78 -1.06 -4.95
CA LEU A 60 -11.55 -1.42 -5.65
C LEU A 60 -10.74 -0.16 -6.06
N LEU A 61 -11.42 0.90 -6.50
CA LEU A 61 -10.76 2.17 -6.83
C LEU A 61 -10.24 2.87 -5.57
N ALA A 62 -11.04 2.91 -4.50
CA ALA A 62 -10.63 3.51 -3.23
C ALA A 62 -9.43 2.79 -2.59
N SER A 63 -9.36 1.46 -2.72
CA SER A 63 -8.26 0.68 -2.13
C SER A 63 -6.90 0.93 -2.78
N ARG A 64 -6.86 1.54 -3.97
CA ARG A 64 -5.62 2.07 -4.59
C ARG A 64 -4.87 3.02 -3.67
N PHE A 65 -5.57 3.77 -2.83
CA PHE A 65 -4.95 4.64 -1.83
C PHE A 65 -3.93 3.88 -0.97
N TYR A 66 -4.31 2.72 -0.45
CA TYR A 66 -3.44 1.90 0.39
C TYR A 66 -2.24 1.36 -0.36
N VAL A 67 -2.43 0.91 -1.61
CA VAL A 67 -1.33 0.43 -2.47
C VAL A 67 -0.34 1.57 -2.76
N LEU A 68 -0.82 2.79 -3.03
CA LEU A 68 0.03 3.96 -3.26
C LEU A 68 0.78 4.38 -1.99
N VAL A 69 0.14 4.31 -0.82
CA VAL A 69 0.81 4.56 0.47
C VAL A 69 1.91 3.52 0.72
N LEU A 70 1.64 2.24 0.47
CA LEU A 70 2.65 1.18 0.54
C LEU A 70 3.82 1.46 -0.40
N ALA A 71 3.55 1.89 -1.63
CA ALA A 71 4.59 2.25 -2.60
C ALA A 71 5.40 3.46 -2.14
N ALA A 72 4.77 4.50 -1.61
CA ALA A 72 5.43 5.70 -1.10
C ALA A 72 6.36 5.39 0.09
N ILE A 73 5.90 4.56 1.04
CA ILE A 73 6.74 4.14 2.18
C ILE A 73 7.91 3.29 1.69
N SER A 74 7.66 2.38 0.73
CA SER A 74 8.72 1.55 0.14
C SER A 74 9.77 2.40 -0.57
N LEU A 75 9.37 3.42 -1.32
CA LEU A 75 10.28 4.37 -1.96
C LEU A 75 11.13 5.12 -0.92
N ALA A 76 10.53 5.56 0.18
CA ALA A 76 11.24 6.20 1.28
C ALA A 76 12.25 5.23 1.95
N ALA A 77 11.85 3.98 2.18
CA ALA A 77 12.71 2.94 2.74
C ALA A 77 13.91 2.64 1.82
N SER A 78 13.68 2.51 0.51
CA SER A 78 14.75 2.35 -0.49
C SER A 78 15.71 3.55 -0.50
N GLY A 79 15.20 4.77 -0.34
CA GLY A 79 16.03 5.97 -0.20
C GLY A 79 16.94 5.95 1.04
N LEU A 80 16.48 5.39 2.16
CA LEU A 80 17.29 5.21 3.36
C LEU A 80 18.42 4.19 3.13
N VAL A 81 18.13 3.09 2.44
CA VAL A 81 19.13 2.08 2.06
C VAL A 81 20.17 2.67 1.12
N PHE A 82 19.74 3.39 0.07
CA PHE A 82 20.63 4.01 -0.92
C PHE A 82 21.59 5.03 -0.31
N ARG A 83 21.15 5.78 0.71
CA ARG A 83 22.00 6.73 1.44
C ARG A 83 22.96 6.05 2.45
N GLY A 84 22.93 4.71 2.50
CA GLY A 84 23.62 3.86 3.47
C GLY A 84 22.99 4.04 4.84
N ALA A 85 22.07 3.17 5.25
CA ALA A 85 21.36 3.29 6.53
C ALA A 85 22.33 3.35 7.72
N ARG A 86 22.68 4.58 8.17
CA ARG A 86 23.80 4.81 9.10
C ARG A 86 23.48 4.56 10.56
N THR A 87 22.21 4.29 10.89
CA THR A 87 21.75 4.18 12.28
C THR A 87 20.94 2.91 12.48
N GLY A 88 21.08 2.29 13.66
CA GLY A 88 20.31 1.09 14.02
C GLY A 88 18.80 1.28 13.91
N LYS A 89 18.30 2.51 14.15
CA LYS A 89 16.88 2.86 13.96
C LYS A 89 16.44 2.78 12.50
N SER A 90 17.26 3.28 11.57
CA SER A 90 16.95 3.23 10.14
C SER A 90 17.01 1.79 9.62
N PHE A 91 17.98 1.01 10.10
CA PHE A 91 18.07 -0.41 9.79
C PHE A 91 16.85 -1.19 10.30
N ALA A 92 16.48 -1.01 11.58
CA ALA A 92 15.31 -1.67 12.16
C ALA A 92 14.01 -1.30 11.42
N PHE A 93 13.87 -0.03 11.00
CA PHE A 93 12.74 0.40 10.18
C PHE A 93 12.70 -0.32 8.83
N VAL A 94 13.80 -0.35 8.09
CA VAL A 94 13.87 -1.03 6.79
C VAL A 94 13.61 -2.53 6.95
N LEU A 95 14.21 -3.18 7.95
CA LEU A 95 13.99 -4.59 8.24
C LEU A 95 12.52 -4.88 8.57
N GLY A 96 11.92 -4.10 9.47
CA GLY A 96 10.51 -4.23 9.83
C GLY A 96 9.59 -4.00 8.63
N TRP A 97 9.91 -3.02 7.77
CA TRP A 97 9.17 -2.77 6.54
C TRP A 97 9.27 -3.93 5.55
N SER A 98 10.45 -4.51 5.38
CA SER A 98 10.64 -5.71 4.52
C SER A 98 9.82 -6.90 5.01
N VAL A 99 9.76 -7.12 6.33
CA VAL A 99 8.91 -8.17 6.92
C VAL A 99 7.43 -7.87 6.69
N ALA A 100 6.99 -6.61 6.89
CA ALA A 100 5.61 -6.21 6.62
C ALA A 100 5.22 -6.41 5.15
N LEU A 101 6.10 -6.03 4.21
CA LEU A 101 5.90 -6.28 2.78
C LEU A 101 5.83 -7.77 2.46
N LEU A 102 6.69 -8.60 3.06
CA LEU A 102 6.64 -10.05 2.87
C LEU A 102 5.28 -10.63 3.31
N VAL A 103 4.77 -10.21 4.48
CA VAL A 103 3.45 -10.65 4.97
C VAL A 103 2.33 -10.21 4.02
N ILE A 104 2.38 -8.95 3.55
CA ILE A 104 1.41 -8.41 2.59
C ILE A 104 1.45 -9.21 1.29
N LEU A 105 2.64 -9.52 0.77
CA LEU A 105 2.81 -10.30 -0.45
C LEU A 105 2.31 -11.73 -0.30
N LEU A 106 2.60 -12.40 0.83
CA LEU A 106 2.07 -13.73 1.12
C LEU A 106 0.54 -13.70 1.19
N TYR A 107 -0.04 -12.72 1.89
CA TYR A 107 -1.49 -12.54 1.94
C TYR A 107 -2.09 -12.29 0.55
N ALA A 108 -1.53 -11.37 -0.22
CA ALA A 108 -1.96 -11.09 -1.59
C ALA A 108 -1.87 -12.33 -2.49
N GLN A 109 -0.83 -13.16 -2.33
CA GLN A 109 -0.68 -14.41 -3.08
C GLN A 109 -1.78 -15.41 -2.76
N THR A 110 -2.23 -15.52 -1.50
CA THR A 110 -3.38 -16.39 -1.14
C THR A 110 -4.69 -15.91 -1.77
N GLN A 111 -4.77 -14.64 -2.13
CA GLN A 111 -5.95 -14.02 -2.74
C GLN A 111 -5.86 -13.92 -4.27
N ALA A 112 -4.70 -14.20 -4.87
CA ALA A 112 -4.48 -14.04 -6.30
C ALA A 112 -5.16 -15.16 -7.10
N PHE A 113 -5.62 -14.84 -8.31
CA PHE A 113 -6.24 -15.82 -9.21
C PHE A 113 -5.24 -16.85 -9.75
N TYR A 114 -3.98 -16.45 -9.91
CA TYR A 114 -2.87 -17.34 -10.25
C TYR A 114 -1.82 -17.31 -9.14
N THR A 115 -1.34 -18.49 -8.75
CA THR A 115 -0.17 -18.59 -7.87
C THR A 115 1.06 -18.15 -8.67
N VAL A 116 1.78 -17.14 -8.19
CA VAL A 116 3.11 -16.83 -8.73
C VAL A 116 4.01 -18.02 -8.36
N GLY A 117 4.39 -18.80 -9.37
CA GLY A 117 5.27 -19.96 -9.28
C GLY A 117 6.36 -19.86 -10.32
#